data_AF-A0A2A5G4L0-F1
#
_entry.id   AF-A0A2A5G4L0-F1
#
_cell.length_a   1.000
_cell.length_b   1.000
_cell.length_c   1.000
_cell.angle_alpha   90.00
_cell.angle_beta   90.00
_cell.angle_gamma   90.00
#
_symmetry.space_group_name_H-M   'P 1'
#
loop_
_entity.id
_entity.type
_entity.pdbx_description
1 polymer ?
#
loop_
_entity_poly.entity_id
_entity_poly.type
_entity_poly.pdbx_seq_one_letter_code
_entity_poly.pdbx_strand_id
1 'polypeptide(L)'
;MNLNIKLALRCFALLNITIVTISSFAQYPCGTTITEEQAIAVREFYQSSTRNFALYDDTVFVPIKPHIIRRSDGSGGLDYSKLVKEIDSANYFFRNAKIQFEVCDTTGYLNDTKYSTLDAPAEEEGLAGQNEVPRVINIYFVDTLLLNGIRVCGFSYLPVGPNRIFIDNACVNNGNTLAHELGHFFSLIHTHGSSNTQLTGELANGSNCSTTGDYICDTPADPNLFGKVTYSQVTGKCTYTGNDVDANGDAFAPGVENIMSYSINECIDSLTAGQYNAIRNSLFYHGRVNLICTPQTVEVSESKINNAFPNPFINELLIEYQLEKDADVTLVMYDVLGRRIVDLYMGTEEEGLLKQYAAFGYTKLLPGMYFIKLEVNGKKVDVVKLMKAE
;
A
#
# COMPACT_ATOMS: atom_id res chain seq x y z
N MET A 1 24.53 5.97 -89.88
CA MET A 1 23.12 5.57 -89.75
C MET A 1 22.74 5.74 -88.29
N ASN A 2 21.88 6.73 -88.01
CA ASN A 2 21.44 7.12 -86.67
C ASN A 2 20.64 6.01 -86.00
N LEU A 3 20.86 5.78 -84.69
CA LEU A 3 19.74 5.56 -83.77
C LEU A 3 20.12 5.83 -82.31
N ASN A 4 19.51 6.90 -81.77
CA ASN A 4 19.44 7.24 -80.36
C ASN A 4 18.48 6.30 -79.62
N ILE A 5 18.89 5.72 -78.48
CA ILE A 5 17.94 5.18 -77.47
C ILE A 5 18.43 5.49 -76.04
N LYS A 6 17.80 6.53 -75.47
CA LYS A 6 17.29 6.76 -74.11
C LYS A 6 17.99 6.16 -72.87
N LEU A 7 18.50 7.09 -72.05
CA LEU A 7 18.33 7.26 -70.59
C LEU A 7 17.75 6.08 -69.78
N ALA A 8 18.52 5.61 -68.79
CA ALA A 8 18.00 5.19 -67.49
C ALA A 8 19.07 5.41 -66.40
N LEU A 9 19.03 6.59 -65.78
CA LEU A 9 19.79 6.91 -64.57
C LEU A 9 19.13 6.13 -63.41
N ARG A 10 19.76 5.06 -62.92
CA ARG A 10 19.30 4.37 -61.71
C ARG A 10 19.75 5.17 -60.48
N CYS A 11 18.86 6.03 -59.96
CA CYS A 11 18.99 6.57 -58.62
C CYS A 11 18.87 5.43 -57.61
N PHE A 12 19.98 5.02 -57.00
CA PHE A 12 19.97 4.25 -55.76
C PHE A 12 19.67 5.21 -54.61
N ALA A 13 18.39 5.35 -54.26
CA ALA A 13 18.00 5.97 -53.00
C ALA A 13 18.35 4.98 -51.87
N LEU A 14 19.43 5.26 -51.14
CA LEU A 14 19.74 4.62 -49.86
C LEU A 14 18.64 5.01 -48.87
N LEU A 15 17.63 4.16 -48.73
CA LEU A 15 16.65 4.25 -47.66
C LEU A 15 17.37 3.86 -46.37
N ASN A 16 17.84 4.84 -45.61
CA ASN A 16 18.28 4.64 -44.23
C ASN A 16 17.07 4.23 -43.39
N ILE A 17 16.82 2.92 -43.31
CA ILE A 17 15.93 2.35 -42.31
C ILE A 17 16.69 2.42 -40.99
N THR A 18 16.49 3.51 -40.25
CA THR A 18 16.75 3.52 -38.81
C THR A 18 15.81 2.51 -38.19
N ILE A 19 16.33 1.30 -37.92
CA ILE A 19 15.70 0.34 -37.03
C ILE A 19 15.72 1.00 -35.66
N VAL A 20 14.63 1.68 -35.30
CA VAL A 20 14.34 2.02 -33.93
C VAL A 20 14.07 0.68 -33.25
N THR A 21 15.09 0.14 -32.59
CA THR A 21 14.90 -0.94 -31.63
C THR A 21 14.02 -0.38 -30.52
N ILE A 22 12.72 -0.62 -30.62
CA ILE A 22 11.82 -0.45 -29.49
C ILE A 22 12.28 -1.51 -28.49
N SER A 23 13.06 -1.11 -27.49
CA SER A 23 13.32 -1.94 -26.33
C SER A 23 11.98 -2.15 -25.63
N SER A 24 11.30 -3.24 -25.96
CA SER A 24 10.20 -3.75 -25.15
C SER A 24 10.82 -4.21 -23.83
N PHE A 25 10.90 -3.34 -22.84
CA PHE A 25 11.18 -3.76 -21.49
C PHE A 25 10.03 -4.65 -21.07
N ALA A 26 10.30 -5.92 -20.81
CA ALA A 26 9.31 -6.81 -20.21
C ALA A 26 8.93 -6.22 -18.84
N GLN A 27 7.71 -5.69 -18.73
CA GLN A 27 7.15 -5.30 -17.44
C GLN A 27 6.82 -6.61 -16.71
N TYR A 28 7.56 -6.89 -15.63
CA TYR A 28 7.23 -8.03 -14.78
C TYR A 28 5.92 -7.74 -14.03
N PRO A 29 5.05 -8.73 -13.82
CA PRO A 29 3.79 -8.51 -13.13
C PRO A 29 4.01 -8.25 -11.63
N CYS A 30 2.95 -7.77 -10.97
CA CYS A 30 2.83 -7.82 -9.53
C CYS A 30 2.80 -9.28 -9.05
N GLY A 31 3.48 -9.55 -7.95
CA GLY A 31 3.60 -10.85 -7.30
C GLY A 31 2.64 -11.04 -6.14
N THR A 32 1.85 -10.02 -5.77
CA THR A 32 0.90 -10.12 -4.67
C THR A 32 -0.13 -11.21 -4.94
N THR A 33 -0.17 -12.19 -4.04
CA THR A 33 -1.18 -13.26 -4.03
C THR A 33 -2.09 -13.08 -2.83
N ILE A 34 -3.39 -13.22 -3.04
CA ILE A 34 -4.39 -13.09 -1.97
C ILE A 34 -4.68 -14.49 -1.41
N THR A 35 -4.35 -14.72 -0.14
CA THR A 35 -4.72 -15.97 0.55
C THR A 35 -6.22 -16.02 0.83
N GLU A 36 -6.76 -17.20 1.14
CA GLU A 36 -8.19 -17.31 1.52
C GLU A 36 -8.53 -16.44 2.74
N GLU A 37 -7.63 -16.37 3.72
CA GLU A 37 -7.80 -15.53 4.91
C GLU A 37 -7.86 -14.04 4.55
N GLN A 38 -6.94 -13.59 3.69
CA GLN A 38 -6.95 -12.20 3.19
C GLN A 38 -8.20 -11.92 2.34
N ALA A 39 -8.66 -12.87 1.52
CA ALA A 39 -9.87 -12.72 0.73
C ALA A 39 -11.12 -12.62 1.62
N ILE A 40 -11.16 -13.31 2.76
CA ILE A 40 -12.21 -13.15 3.77
C ILE A 40 -12.13 -11.75 4.40
N ALA A 41 -10.94 -11.35 4.87
CA ALA A 41 -10.72 -10.05 5.50
C ALA A 41 -11.10 -8.87 4.58
N VAL A 42 -10.75 -8.94 3.29
CA VAL A 42 -11.14 -7.96 2.26
C VAL A 42 -12.66 -7.91 2.11
N ARG A 43 -13.34 -9.04 2.00
CA ARG A 43 -14.81 -9.08 1.89
C ARG A 43 -15.49 -8.50 3.11
N GLU A 44 -15.03 -8.85 4.32
CA GLU A 44 -15.55 -8.30 5.56
C GLU A 44 -15.31 -6.79 5.66
N PHE A 45 -14.14 -6.32 5.23
CA PHE A 45 -13.83 -4.89 5.14
C PHE A 45 -14.83 -4.14 4.23
N TYR A 46 -15.03 -4.59 2.99
CA TYR A 46 -15.96 -3.92 2.05
C TYR A 46 -17.44 -4.09 2.44
N GLN A 47 -17.81 -5.12 3.20
CA GLN A 47 -19.17 -5.27 3.76
C GLN A 47 -19.39 -4.40 4.99
N SER A 48 -18.34 -4.19 5.81
CA SER A 48 -18.40 -3.39 7.03
C SER A 48 -18.23 -1.89 6.78
N SER A 49 -17.79 -1.47 5.59
CA SER A 49 -17.52 -0.06 5.22
C SER A 49 -18.75 0.85 5.13
N THR A 50 -19.93 0.41 5.58
CA THR A 50 -21.00 1.30 6.09
C THR A 50 -20.56 2.07 7.35
N ARG A 51 -19.42 1.69 7.95
CA ARG A 51 -18.67 2.49 8.92
C ARG A 51 -17.99 3.66 8.22
N ASN A 52 -18.73 4.74 7.99
CA ASN A 52 -18.11 6.06 7.90
C ASN A 52 -17.45 6.33 9.25
N PHE A 53 -16.19 5.91 9.43
CA PHE A 53 -15.33 6.54 10.41
C PHE A 53 -15.46 8.03 10.11
N ALA A 54 -16.02 8.83 11.02
CA ALA A 54 -16.10 10.27 10.83
C ALA A 54 -14.64 10.74 10.75
N LEU A 55 -14.13 10.81 9.53
CA LEU A 55 -12.71 10.72 9.25
C LEU A 55 -12.02 11.89 9.94
N TYR A 56 -10.98 11.60 10.72
CA TYR A 56 -9.87 12.50 10.93
C TYR A 56 -9.48 13.08 9.56
N ASP A 57 -9.94 14.31 9.25
CA ASP A 57 -9.77 14.94 7.91
C ASP A 57 -8.32 15.42 7.69
N ASP A 58 -7.54 15.42 8.76
CA ASP A 58 -6.13 15.71 8.75
C ASP A 58 -5.33 14.58 8.08
N THR A 59 -4.23 14.97 7.46
CA THR A 59 -3.26 14.05 6.88
C THR A 59 -2.66 13.16 7.97
N VAL A 60 -2.70 11.84 7.76
CA VAL A 60 -2.01 10.87 8.61
C VAL A 60 -0.65 10.54 8.03
N PHE A 61 0.37 10.73 8.87
CA PHE A 61 1.73 10.36 8.56
C PHE A 61 1.93 8.88 8.87
N VAL A 62 2.18 8.09 7.83
CA VAL A 62 2.36 6.64 7.91
C VAL A 62 3.85 6.31 7.82
N PRO A 63 4.43 5.69 8.85
CA PRO A 63 5.86 5.43 8.90
C PRO A 63 6.26 4.27 7.99
N ILE A 64 7.32 4.46 7.21
CA ILE A 64 7.93 3.45 6.35
C ILE A 64 9.41 3.27 6.69
N LYS A 65 9.93 2.04 6.55
CA LYS A 65 11.36 1.73 6.69
C LYS A 65 11.88 1.09 5.41
N PRO A 66 12.56 1.86 4.54
CA PRO A 66 13.26 1.32 3.39
C PRO A 66 14.52 0.56 3.82
N HIS A 67 14.63 -0.68 3.34
CA HIS A 67 15.79 -1.57 3.47
C HIS A 67 16.36 -1.84 2.09
N ILE A 68 17.52 -1.25 1.77
CA ILE A 68 18.20 -1.45 0.50
C ILE A 68 19.20 -2.59 0.65
N ILE A 69 18.93 -3.70 -0.05
CA ILE A 69 19.79 -4.87 -0.04
C ILE A 69 20.95 -4.67 -1.02
N ARG A 70 22.16 -4.98 -0.56
CA ARG A 70 23.41 -4.88 -1.31
C ARG A 70 24.19 -6.18 -1.19
N ARG A 71 25.20 -6.33 -2.05
CA ARG A 71 26.17 -7.41 -1.90
C ARG A 71 26.98 -7.20 -0.61
N SER A 72 27.58 -8.26 -0.11
CA SER A 72 28.38 -8.24 1.13
C SER A 72 29.58 -7.29 1.07
N ASP A 73 30.08 -6.98 -0.12
CA ASP A 73 31.14 -5.98 -0.36
C ASP A 73 30.61 -4.52 -0.39
N GLY A 74 29.31 -4.32 -0.19
CA GLY A 74 28.64 -3.03 -0.23
C GLY A 74 28.28 -2.53 -1.64
N SER A 75 28.57 -3.31 -2.68
CA SER A 75 28.21 -2.96 -4.06
C SER A 75 26.76 -3.29 -4.41
N GLY A 76 26.24 -2.66 -5.47
CA GLY A 76 24.86 -2.84 -5.92
C GLY A 76 23.84 -2.14 -5.04
N GLY A 77 22.62 -2.69 -5.03
CA GLY A 77 21.46 -2.09 -4.36
C GLY A 77 20.83 -0.94 -5.14
N LEU A 78 19.70 -0.47 -4.63
CA LEU A 78 18.96 0.62 -5.24
C LEU A 78 19.70 1.95 -5.11
N ASP A 79 19.68 2.73 -6.18
CA ASP A 79 20.13 4.12 -6.15
C ASP A 79 19.19 4.97 -5.28
N TYR A 80 19.75 5.78 -4.38
CA TYR A 80 18.97 6.57 -3.43
C TYR A 80 18.04 7.57 -4.11
N SER A 81 18.42 8.15 -5.26
CA SER A 81 17.56 9.06 -6.00
C SER A 81 16.33 8.36 -6.58
N LYS A 82 16.43 7.06 -6.90
CA LYS A 82 15.27 6.26 -7.31
C LYS A 82 14.36 5.93 -6.14
N LEU A 83 14.92 5.64 -4.96
CA LEU A 83 14.13 5.46 -3.74
C LEU A 83 13.27 6.70 -3.45
N VAL A 84 13.87 7.89 -3.50
CA VAL A 84 13.16 9.16 -3.27
C VAL A 84 12.00 9.30 -4.26
N LYS A 85 12.21 9.00 -5.55
CA LYS A 85 11.15 9.06 -6.57
C LYS A 85 9.98 8.10 -6.31
N GLU A 86 10.23 6.88 -5.83
CA GLU A 86 9.14 5.96 -5.46
C GLU A 86 8.32 6.50 -4.28
N ILE A 87 8.99 7.06 -3.27
CA ILE A 87 8.31 7.61 -2.09
C ILE A 87 7.51 8.86 -2.48
N ASP A 88 8.07 9.74 -3.32
CA ASP A 88 7.38 10.92 -3.84
C ASP A 88 6.15 10.53 -4.66
N SER A 89 6.27 9.49 -5.49
CA SER A 89 5.16 8.94 -6.26
C SER A 89 4.08 8.33 -5.35
N ALA A 90 4.47 7.53 -4.36
CA ALA A 90 3.53 7.02 -3.35
C ALA A 90 2.78 8.16 -2.64
N ASN A 91 3.48 9.22 -2.24
CA ASN A 91 2.85 10.41 -1.67
C ASN A 91 1.92 11.14 -2.66
N TYR A 92 2.30 11.21 -3.94
CA TYR A 92 1.47 11.79 -4.99
C TYR A 92 0.13 11.06 -5.13
N PHE A 93 0.14 9.72 -5.18
CA PHE A 93 -1.08 8.91 -5.28
C PHE A 93 -1.91 8.99 -4.00
N PHE A 94 -1.29 8.91 -2.82
CA PHE A 94 -2.01 8.75 -1.55
C PHE A 94 -2.49 10.06 -0.91
N ARG A 95 -2.08 11.23 -1.43
CA ARG A 95 -2.50 12.53 -0.88
C ARG A 95 -4.03 12.72 -0.82
N ASN A 96 -4.76 12.18 -1.79
CA ASN A 96 -6.22 12.30 -1.85
C ASN A 96 -6.90 11.39 -0.81
N ALA A 97 -6.22 10.34 -0.37
CA ALA A 97 -6.58 9.55 0.79
C ALA A 97 -6.03 10.14 2.10
N LYS A 98 -5.52 11.39 2.11
CA LYS A 98 -4.97 12.07 3.30
C LYS A 98 -3.89 11.24 4.01
N ILE A 99 -3.06 10.54 3.24
CA ILE A 99 -1.93 9.77 3.76
C ILE A 99 -0.65 10.38 3.20
N GLN A 100 0.34 10.53 4.07
CA GLN A 100 1.70 10.88 3.70
C GLN A 100 2.66 9.86 4.31
N PHE A 101 3.51 9.26 3.50
CA PHE A 101 4.53 8.32 3.95
C PHE A 101 5.78 9.07 4.40
N GLU A 102 6.30 8.68 5.57
CA GLU A 102 7.50 9.25 6.17
C GLU A 102 8.53 8.17 6.46
N VAL A 103 9.77 8.41 6.06
CA VAL A 103 10.87 7.47 6.31
C VAL A 103 11.29 7.54 7.77
N CYS A 104 11.20 6.41 8.48
CA CYS A 104 11.74 6.28 9.82
C CYS A 104 13.26 6.10 9.78
N ASP A 105 13.95 6.95 10.53
CA ASP A 105 15.40 7.05 10.55
C ASP A 105 16.00 7.25 9.14
N THR A 106 17.31 7.04 9.00
CA THR A 106 17.93 6.94 7.69
C THR A 106 17.60 5.60 7.02
N THR A 107 17.58 5.59 5.69
CA THR A 107 17.52 4.36 4.88
C THR A 107 18.53 3.33 5.38
N GLY A 108 18.07 2.10 5.63
CA GLY A 108 18.93 1.00 6.06
C GLY A 108 19.60 0.35 4.85
N TYR A 109 20.92 0.24 4.85
CA TYR A 109 21.65 -0.61 3.91
C TYR A 109 21.94 -1.95 4.57
N LEU A 110 21.53 -3.04 3.93
CA LEU A 110 21.78 -4.41 4.38
C LEU A 110 22.72 -5.09 3.40
N ASN A 111 23.96 -5.35 3.82
CA ASN A 111 25.00 -5.93 2.97
C ASN A 111 25.04 -7.45 3.14
N ASP A 112 24.28 -8.16 2.31
CA ASP A 112 24.29 -9.62 2.28
C ASP A 112 24.00 -10.12 0.85
N THR A 113 25.03 -10.67 0.21
CA THR A 113 24.93 -11.22 -1.15
C THR A 113 23.87 -12.31 -1.25
N LYS A 114 23.58 -13.04 -0.15
CA LYS A 114 22.53 -14.06 -0.12
C LYS A 114 21.19 -13.51 -0.60
N TYR A 115 20.85 -12.29 -0.21
CA TYR A 115 19.56 -11.67 -0.48
C TYR A 115 19.56 -10.75 -1.71
N SER A 116 20.67 -10.73 -2.48
CA SER A 116 20.70 -9.96 -3.74
C SER A 116 19.68 -10.52 -4.74
N THR A 117 19.57 -11.85 -4.83
CA THR A 117 18.41 -12.52 -5.44
C THR A 117 17.61 -13.15 -4.32
N LEU A 118 16.35 -12.73 -4.17
CA LEU A 118 15.46 -13.22 -3.12
C LEU A 118 14.35 -14.06 -3.77
N ASP A 119 14.25 -15.34 -3.44
CA ASP A 119 13.05 -16.16 -3.70
C ASP A 119 12.19 -16.22 -2.43
N ALA A 120 11.19 -15.33 -2.37
CA ALA A 120 10.53 -14.97 -1.11
C ALA A 120 9.93 -16.15 -0.33
N PRO A 121 9.24 -17.14 -0.96
CA PRO A 121 8.68 -18.27 -0.22
C PRO A 121 9.70 -19.07 0.62
N ALA A 122 10.98 -19.05 0.25
CA ALA A 122 12.04 -19.77 0.96
C ALA A 122 12.92 -18.87 1.84
N GLU A 123 13.06 -17.59 1.48
CA GLU A 123 14.13 -16.75 2.02
C GLU A 123 13.64 -15.50 2.75
N GLU A 124 12.38 -15.11 2.55
CA GLU A 124 11.81 -13.90 3.13
C GLU A 124 12.01 -13.84 4.64
N GLU A 125 11.61 -14.90 5.36
CA GLU A 125 11.60 -14.86 6.83
C GLU A 125 13.02 -14.77 7.40
N GLY A 126 14.00 -15.32 6.70
CA GLY A 126 15.40 -15.17 7.08
C GLY A 126 15.91 -13.73 6.96
N LEU A 127 15.42 -12.99 5.95
CA LEU A 127 15.77 -11.58 5.75
C LEU A 127 14.96 -10.68 6.69
N ALA A 128 13.64 -10.79 6.63
CA ALA A 128 12.73 -9.90 7.34
C ALA A 128 12.80 -10.14 8.85
N GLY A 129 12.76 -11.38 9.33
CA GLY A 129 12.78 -11.69 10.76
C GLY A 129 14.01 -11.17 11.53
N GLN A 130 15.11 -10.83 10.83
CA GLN A 130 16.32 -10.26 11.45
C GLN A 130 16.40 -8.73 11.36
N ASN A 131 15.66 -8.12 10.43
CA ASN A 131 15.85 -6.71 10.05
C ASN A 131 14.56 -5.89 10.13
N GLU A 132 13.43 -6.54 10.43
CA GLU A 132 12.14 -5.89 10.55
C GLU A 132 12.17 -4.86 11.69
N VAL A 133 11.73 -3.66 11.37
CA VAL A 133 11.47 -2.64 12.37
C VAL A 133 10.00 -2.76 12.76
N PRO A 134 9.67 -2.92 14.05
CA PRO A 134 8.28 -3.04 14.47
C PRO A 134 7.52 -1.73 14.24
N ARG A 135 6.19 -1.84 14.09
CA ARG A 135 5.25 -0.70 14.00
C ARG A 135 5.49 0.26 12.82
N VAL A 136 6.16 -0.18 11.77
CA VAL A 136 6.32 0.57 10.50
C VAL A 136 6.03 -0.33 9.31
N ILE A 137 5.88 0.23 8.12
CA ILE A 137 5.85 -0.55 6.87
C ILE A 137 7.29 -0.82 6.43
N ASN A 138 7.74 -2.07 6.50
CA ASN A 138 9.07 -2.47 6.05
C ASN A 138 9.08 -2.68 4.54
N ILE A 139 9.95 -1.97 3.82
CA ILE A 139 10.01 -2.01 2.36
C ILE A 139 11.40 -2.47 1.94
N TYR A 140 11.50 -3.69 1.43
CA TYR A 140 12.76 -4.31 1.02
C TYR A 140 12.99 -4.15 -0.48
N PHE A 141 14.15 -3.59 -0.84
CA PHE A 141 14.57 -3.37 -2.22
C PHE A 141 15.70 -4.33 -2.57
N VAL A 142 15.42 -5.31 -3.43
CA VAL A 142 16.34 -6.40 -3.81
C VAL A 142 16.77 -6.31 -5.27
N ASP A 143 17.95 -6.84 -5.62
CA ASP A 143 18.46 -6.79 -7.02
C ASP A 143 17.61 -7.65 -7.96
N THR A 144 17.14 -8.79 -7.49
CA THR A 144 16.20 -9.65 -8.24
C THR A 144 15.19 -10.27 -7.29
N LEU A 145 13.90 -10.05 -7.55
CA LEU A 145 12.81 -10.59 -6.74
C LEU A 145 12.12 -11.75 -7.47
N LEU A 146 12.07 -12.92 -6.82
CA LEU A 146 11.42 -14.12 -7.33
C LEU A 146 10.31 -14.58 -6.39
N LEU A 147 9.26 -15.14 -6.99
CA LEU A 147 8.23 -15.93 -6.31
C LEU A 147 8.18 -17.30 -6.96
N ASN A 148 8.64 -18.33 -6.26
CA ASN A 148 8.73 -19.70 -6.76
C ASN A 148 9.50 -19.78 -8.08
N GLY A 149 10.64 -19.09 -8.15
CA GLY A 149 11.48 -19.00 -9.34
C GLY A 149 10.97 -18.07 -10.47
N ILE A 150 9.81 -17.43 -10.31
CA ILE A 150 9.27 -16.48 -11.30
C ILE A 150 9.59 -15.05 -10.87
N ARG A 151 10.21 -14.26 -11.75
CA ARG A 151 10.53 -12.86 -11.46
C ARG A 151 9.29 -11.97 -11.46
N VAL A 152 9.15 -11.15 -10.43
CA VAL A 152 8.04 -10.20 -10.24
C VAL A 152 8.58 -8.80 -9.93
N CYS A 153 7.79 -7.76 -10.15
CA CYS A 153 8.22 -6.39 -9.86
C CYS A 153 8.16 -6.03 -8.38
N GLY A 154 7.19 -6.61 -7.67
CA GLY A 154 6.99 -6.39 -6.25
C GLY A 154 5.89 -7.29 -5.73
N PHE A 155 5.78 -7.39 -4.42
CA PHE A 155 4.59 -7.93 -3.77
C PHE A 155 4.43 -7.31 -2.38
N SER A 156 3.20 -7.43 -1.87
CA SER A 156 2.75 -6.90 -0.59
C SER A 156 1.86 -7.93 0.09
N TYR A 157 1.50 -7.62 1.33
CA TYR A 157 0.47 -8.35 2.07
C TYR A 157 -0.74 -7.46 2.32
N LEU A 158 -1.90 -7.97 1.91
CA LEU A 158 -3.18 -7.42 2.33
C LEU A 158 -3.34 -7.59 3.85
N PRO A 159 -4.22 -6.82 4.50
CA PRO A 159 -4.42 -6.88 5.94
C PRO A 159 -4.74 -8.28 6.45
N VAL A 160 -4.47 -8.51 7.74
CA VAL A 160 -4.15 -9.80 8.41
C VAL A 160 -2.73 -10.31 8.14
N GLY A 161 -2.10 -9.88 7.05
CA GLY A 161 -0.69 -10.15 6.78
C GLY A 161 0.28 -9.16 7.45
N PRO A 162 1.59 -9.45 7.39
CA PRO A 162 2.64 -8.63 7.99
C PRO A 162 2.79 -7.27 7.30
N ASN A 163 3.45 -6.32 7.98
CA ASN A 163 3.72 -4.99 7.45
C ASN A 163 4.97 -4.95 6.55
N ARG A 164 4.95 -5.74 5.46
CA ARG A 164 6.08 -5.94 4.56
C ARG A 164 5.70 -5.70 3.10
N ILE A 165 6.64 -5.11 2.37
CA ILE A 165 6.60 -4.94 0.91
C ILE A 165 7.98 -5.30 0.36
N PHE A 166 8.02 -6.02 -0.74
CA PHE A 166 9.25 -6.35 -1.47
C PHE A 166 9.18 -5.77 -2.87
N ILE A 167 10.29 -5.18 -3.34
CA ILE A 167 10.38 -4.53 -4.65
C ILE A 167 11.68 -4.95 -5.35
N ASP A 168 11.56 -5.30 -6.63
CA ASP A 168 12.70 -5.52 -7.52
C ASP A 168 13.28 -4.18 -7.99
N ASN A 169 14.58 -3.97 -7.78
CA ASN A 169 15.27 -2.73 -8.13
C ASN A 169 15.10 -2.33 -9.61
N ALA A 170 14.91 -3.30 -10.52
CA ALA A 170 14.71 -3.04 -11.94
C ALA A 170 13.33 -2.46 -12.25
N CYS A 171 12.36 -2.54 -11.34
CA CYS A 171 11.00 -2.00 -11.52
C CYS A 171 10.81 -0.58 -10.98
N VAL A 172 11.79 -0.05 -10.26
CA VAL A 172 11.81 1.28 -9.62
C VAL A 172 12.14 2.41 -10.63
N ASN A 173 11.66 2.32 -11.87
CA ASN A 173 12.04 3.27 -12.93
C ASN A 173 11.02 4.41 -13.10
N ASN A 174 9.76 4.18 -12.73
CA ASN A 174 8.65 5.10 -13.00
C ASN A 174 7.87 5.53 -11.75
N GLY A 175 8.20 5.07 -10.54
CA GLY A 175 7.51 5.48 -9.31
C GLY A 175 6.23 4.70 -8.97
N ASN A 176 5.80 3.77 -9.82
CA ASN A 176 4.46 3.19 -9.70
C ASN A 176 4.44 1.87 -8.91
N THR A 177 5.55 1.13 -8.87
CA THR A 177 5.57 -0.19 -8.21
C THR A 177 5.30 -0.07 -6.73
N LEU A 178 5.95 0.85 -6.01
CA LEU A 178 5.69 1.01 -4.58
C LEU A 178 4.24 1.45 -4.32
N ALA A 179 3.71 2.38 -5.11
CA ALA A 179 2.34 2.88 -4.96
C ALA A 179 1.29 1.77 -5.21
N HIS A 180 1.52 0.87 -6.17
CA HIS A 180 0.70 -0.32 -6.40
C HIS A 180 0.70 -1.26 -5.20
N GLU A 181 1.89 -1.61 -4.69
CA GLU A 181 2.03 -2.51 -3.54
C GLU A 181 1.46 -1.93 -2.24
N LEU A 182 1.53 -0.59 -2.07
CA LEU A 182 0.86 0.12 -1.00
C LEU A 182 -0.67 0.09 -1.16
N GLY A 183 -1.20 0.08 -2.39
CA GLY A 183 -2.62 -0.13 -2.64
C GLY A 183 -3.09 -1.47 -2.06
N HIS A 184 -2.35 -2.55 -2.37
CA HIS A 184 -2.58 -3.87 -1.78
C HIS A 184 -2.46 -3.87 -0.28
N PHE A 185 -1.42 -3.22 0.25
CA PHE A 185 -1.29 -3.03 1.68
C PHE A 185 -2.65 -2.50 2.18
N PHE A 186 -3.15 -1.38 1.70
CA PHE A 186 -4.41 -0.77 2.14
C PHE A 186 -5.71 -1.38 1.56
N SER A 187 -5.79 -2.70 1.45
CA SER A 187 -6.99 -3.46 1.08
C SER A 187 -7.51 -3.28 -0.34
N LEU A 188 -6.78 -2.60 -1.23
CA LEU A 188 -7.14 -2.62 -2.65
C LEU A 188 -6.73 -3.95 -3.25
N ILE A 189 -7.64 -4.61 -3.96
CA ILE A 189 -7.29 -5.72 -4.84
C ILE A 189 -7.10 -5.18 -6.25
N HIS A 190 -6.61 -6.02 -7.17
CA HIS A 190 -6.56 -5.61 -8.56
C HIS A 190 -7.96 -5.26 -9.07
N THR A 191 -8.06 -4.31 -10.00
CA THR A 191 -9.34 -3.92 -10.61
C THR A 191 -10.05 -5.09 -11.29
N HIS A 192 -9.28 -6.07 -11.79
CA HIS A 192 -9.79 -7.35 -12.32
C HIS A 192 -10.08 -8.41 -11.25
N GLY A 193 -10.17 -8.01 -9.98
CA GLY A 193 -10.52 -8.86 -8.85
C GLY A 193 -9.36 -9.71 -8.31
N SER A 194 -9.71 -10.72 -7.50
CA SER A 194 -8.73 -11.47 -6.69
C SER A 194 -7.90 -12.50 -7.45
N SER A 195 -8.11 -12.67 -8.77
CA SER A 195 -7.42 -13.68 -9.58
C SER A 195 -6.91 -13.08 -10.87
N ASN A 196 -5.62 -13.33 -11.15
CA ASN A 196 -5.00 -12.90 -12.41
C ASN A 196 -5.38 -13.79 -13.61
N THR A 197 -6.10 -14.90 -13.38
CA THR A 197 -6.39 -15.91 -14.43
C THR A 197 -7.87 -16.15 -14.67
N GLN A 198 -8.75 -15.62 -13.82
CA GLN A 198 -10.19 -15.84 -13.89
C GLN A 198 -10.90 -14.50 -14.03
N LEU A 199 -11.74 -14.39 -15.07
CA LEU A 199 -12.63 -13.24 -15.23
C LEU A 199 -13.65 -13.24 -14.08
N THR A 200 -13.87 -12.08 -13.49
CA THR A 200 -14.86 -11.91 -12.43
C THR A 200 -16.29 -11.95 -13.00
N GLY A 201 -17.28 -11.99 -12.11
CA GLY A 201 -18.68 -11.85 -12.50
C GLY A 201 -19.13 -10.41 -12.66
N GLU A 202 -18.21 -9.43 -12.64
CA GLU A 202 -18.55 -8.02 -12.71
C GLU A 202 -19.13 -7.67 -14.07
N LEU A 203 -20.30 -7.04 -14.04
CA LEU A 203 -21.00 -6.62 -15.25
C LEU A 203 -20.42 -5.28 -15.71
N ALA A 204 -20.26 -5.12 -17.03
CA ALA A 204 -19.68 -3.91 -17.63
C ALA A 204 -20.48 -2.64 -17.31
N ASN A 205 -21.77 -2.81 -16.97
CA ASN A 205 -22.65 -1.71 -16.55
C ASN A 205 -22.54 -1.33 -15.06
N GLY A 206 -21.70 -2.03 -14.28
CA GLY A 206 -21.47 -1.76 -12.86
C GLY A 206 -22.62 -2.13 -11.92
N SER A 207 -23.67 -2.81 -12.38
CA SER A 207 -24.85 -3.10 -11.53
C SER A 207 -24.58 -4.02 -10.33
N ASN A 208 -23.44 -4.73 -10.31
CA ASN A 208 -23.01 -5.62 -9.23
C ASN A 208 -21.61 -5.33 -8.66
N CYS A 209 -21.02 -4.17 -9.00
CA CYS A 209 -19.68 -3.73 -8.59
C CYS A 209 -19.39 -3.83 -7.08
N SER A 210 -20.40 -3.74 -6.21
CA SER A 210 -20.22 -3.83 -4.76
C SER A 210 -20.00 -5.25 -4.22
N THR A 211 -20.13 -6.27 -5.07
CA THR A 211 -20.10 -7.69 -4.67
C THR A 211 -19.20 -8.57 -5.54
N THR A 212 -18.64 -8.02 -6.62
CA THR A 212 -17.72 -8.69 -7.53
C THR A 212 -16.71 -7.67 -8.07
N GLY A 213 -15.78 -8.09 -8.92
CA GLY A 213 -14.67 -7.24 -9.32
C GLY A 213 -13.73 -6.93 -8.15
N ASP A 214 -13.44 -5.65 -7.96
CA ASP A 214 -12.64 -5.12 -6.86
C ASP A 214 -13.46 -4.56 -5.68
N TYR A 215 -14.79 -4.74 -5.71
CA TYR A 215 -15.76 -4.23 -4.73
C TYR A 215 -15.97 -2.70 -4.73
N ILE A 216 -15.45 -1.99 -5.74
CA ILE A 216 -15.53 -0.54 -5.83
C ILE A 216 -16.37 -0.18 -7.07
N CYS A 217 -17.31 0.74 -6.92
CA CYS A 217 -18.31 1.01 -7.98
C CYS A 217 -17.95 2.15 -8.92
N ASP A 218 -16.91 2.91 -8.61
CA ASP A 218 -16.38 3.94 -9.50
C ASP A 218 -15.12 3.47 -10.25
N THR A 219 -14.69 2.23 -10.02
CA THR A 219 -13.75 1.48 -10.86
C THR A 219 -14.56 0.74 -11.94
N PRO A 220 -14.31 0.98 -13.24
CA PRO A 220 -14.98 0.24 -14.29
C PRO A 220 -14.55 -1.23 -14.29
N ALA A 221 -15.48 -2.14 -14.59
CA ALA A 221 -15.22 -3.57 -14.65
C ALA A 221 -14.04 -3.92 -15.57
N ASP A 222 -13.09 -4.69 -15.03
CA ASP A 222 -11.80 -4.96 -15.66
C ASP A 222 -11.64 -6.46 -16.02
N PRO A 223 -11.48 -6.80 -17.31
CA PRO A 223 -11.26 -8.18 -17.77
C PRO A 223 -9.79 -8.62 -17.75
N ASN A 224 -8.97 -8.00 -16.90
CA ASN A 224 -7.53 -8.06 -16.85
C ASN A 224 -6.86 -7.44 -18.10
N LEU A 225 -6.13 -6.35 -17.87
CA LEU A 225 -5.50 -5.53 -18.91
C LEU A 225 -4.13 -6.00 -19.39
N PHE A 226 -3.58 -7.07 -18.81
CA PHE A 226 -2.24 -7.55 -19.14
C PHE A 226 -2.10 -7.87 -20.64
N GLY A 227 -1.25 -7.11 -21.33
CA GLY A 227 -1.04 -7.24 -22.77
C GLY A 227 -2.20 -6.76 -23.66
N LYS A 228 -3.19 -6.06 -23.09
CA LYS A 228 -4.39 -5.58 -23.80
C LYS A 228 -4.49 -4.05 -23.86
N VAL A 229 -3.41 -3.32 -23.58
CA VAL A 229 -3.35 -1.85 -23.65
C VAL A 229 -2.24 -1.41 -24.58
N THR A 230 -2.54 -0.42 -25.41
CA THR A 230 -1.57 0.23 -26.30
C THR A 230 -1.39 1.69 -25.93
N TYR A 231 -0.17 2.19 -26.05
CA TYR A 231 0.18 3.60 -25.85
C TYR A 231 0.64 4.24 -27.15
N SER A 232 0.02 5.37 -27.52
CA SER A 232 0.44 6.20 -28.65
C SER A 232 1.29 7.36 -28.15
N GLN A 233 2.59 7.32 -28.44
CA GLN A 233 3.52 8.42 -28.09
C GLN A 233 3.15 9.75 -28.76
N VAL A 234 2.51 9.70 -29.93
CA VAL A 234 2.14 10.91 -30.69
C VAL A 234 0.98 11.65 -30.02
N THR A 235 0.03 10.90 -29.45
CA THR A 235 -1.19 11.48 -28.87
C THR A 235 -1.19 11.45 -27.35
N GLY A 236 -0.23 10.77 -26.72
CA GLY A 236 -0.23 10.48 -25.28
C GLY A 236 -1.43 9.64 -24.84
N LYS A 237 -2.02 8.84 -25.74
CA LYS A 237 -3.29 8.15 -25.49
C LYS A 237 -3.08 6.67 -25.23
N CYS A 238 -3.71 6.19 -24.17
CA CYS A 238 -3.86 4.77 -23.84
C CYS A 238 -5.18 4.23 -24.39
N THR A 239 -5.14 3.05 -25.01
CA THR A 239 -6.33 2.41 -25.59
C THR A 239 -6.35 0.94 -25.24
N TYR A 240 -7.45 0.51 -24.63
CA TYR A 240 -7.77 -0.90 -24.44
C TYR A 240 -8.08 -1.56 -25.79
N THR A 241 -7.47 -2.72 -26.04
CA THR A 241 -7.57 -3.46 -27.32
C THR A 241 -8.19 -4.84 -27.16
N GLY A 242 -8.68 -5.20 -25.97
CA GLY A 242 -9.36 -6.46 -25.75
C GLY A 242 -10.80 -6.45 -26.28
N ASN A 243 -11.36 -7.65 -26.44
CA ASN A 243 -12.72 -7.87 -26.95
C ASN A 243 -13.57 -8.71 -25.98
N ASP A 244 -13.12 -8.84 -24.73
CA ASP A 244 -13.85 -9.56 -23.68
C ASP A 244 -15.22 -8.90 -23.44
N VAL A 245 -16.21 -9.72 -23.12
CA VAL A 245 -17.58 -9.31 -22.80
C VAL A 245 -18.02 -9.93 -21.48
N ASP A 246 -18.95 -9.28 -20.80
CA ASP A 246 -19.53 -9.80 -19.57
C ASP A 246 -20.60 -10.90 -19.84
N ALA A 247 -21.25 -11.38 -18.77
CA ALA A 247 -22.29 -12.41 -18.86
C ALA A 247 -23.56 -11.98 -19.63
N ASN A 248 -23.76 -10.68 -19.84
CA ASN A 248 -24.87 -10.13 -20.64
C ASN A 248 -24.47 -9.90 -22.10
N GLY A 249 -23.19 -10.07 -22.44
CA GLY A 249 -22.64 -9.78 -23.77
C GLY A 249 -22.24 -8.31 -23.95
N ASP A 250 -22.20 -7.53 -22.88
CA ASP A 250 -21.74 -6.14 -22.93
C ASP A 250 -20.20 -6.10 -22.93
N ALA A 251 -19.62 -5.29 -23.83
CA ALA A 251 -18.17 -5.14 -23.93
C ALA A 251 -17.61 -4.32 -22.75
N PHE A 252 -16.48 -4.76 -22.20
CA PHE A 252 -15.79 -4.02 -21.14
C PHE A 252 -15.17 -2.71 -21.65
N ALA A 253 -15.23 -1.67 -20.80
CA ALA A 253 -14.55 -0.39 -20.98
C ALA A 253 -13.72 -0.04 -19.73
N PRO A 254 -12.62 -0.77 -19.50
CA PRO A 254 -11.85 -0.69 -18.25
C PRO A 254 -11.05 0.62 -18.15
N GLY A 255 -10.77 1.05 -16.92
CA GLY A 255 -9.89 2.19 -16.63
C GLY A 255 -8.42 1.82 -16.86
N VAL A 256 -7.85 2.24 -18.00
CA VAL A 256 -6.47 1.91 -18.41
C VAL A 256 -5.40 2.68 -17.64
N GLU A 257 -5.81 3.67 -16.86
CA GLU A 257 -4.98 4.58 -16.09
C GLU A 257 -4.85 4.21 -14.60
N ASN A 258 -5.65 3.22 -14.16
CA ASN A 258 -5.71 2.83 -12.76
C ASN A 258 -4.44 2.08 -12.35
N ILE A 259 -3.79 2.52 -11.26
CA ILE A 259 -2.58 1.87 -10.76
C ILE A 259 -2.79 0.45 -10.27
N MET A 260 -4.00 0.08 -9.86
CA MET A 260 -4.33 -1.29 -9.43
C MET A 260 -4.69 -2.22 -10.61
N SER A 261 -4.63 -1.73 -11.85
CA SER A 261 -4.80 -2.56 -13.05
C SER A 261 -3.47 -3.14 -13.54
N TYR A 262 -3.53 -4.11 -14.45
CA TYR A 262 -2.36 -4.61 -15.19
C TYR A 262 -2.16 -3.89 -16.53
N SER A 263 -2.40 -2.57 -16.53
CA SER A 263 -2.06 -1.70 -17.64
C SER A 263 -0.53 -1.49 -17.77
N ILE A 264 -0.12 -0.81 -18.82
CA ILE A 264 1.28 -0.47 -19.08
C ILE A 264 1.68 0.80 -18.31
N ASN A 265 2.95 0.86 -17.90
CA ASN A 265 3.46 1.94 -17.05
C ASN A 265 3.24 3.35 -17.61
N GLU A 266 3.25 3.54 -18.93
CA GLU A 266 3.01 4.83 -19.59
C GLU A 266 1.58 5.36 -19.39
N CYS A 267 0.65 4.49 -19.00
CA CYS A 267 -0.76 4.81 -18.83
C CYS A 267 -1.16 5.06 -17.38
N ILE A 268 -0.46 4.45 -16.43
CA ILE A 268 -0.83 4.47 -15.02
C ILE A 268 -0.59 5.85 -14.41
N ASP A 269 -1.65 6.50 -13.92
CA ASP A 269 -1.56 7.83 -13.32
C ASP A 269 -2.59 8.13 -12.21
N SER A 270 -3.51 7.20 -11.91
CA SER A 270 -4.61 7.49 -10.99
C SER A 270 -5.12 6.32 -10.13
N LEU A 271 -5.86 6.72 -9.10
CA LEU A 271 -6.77 5.93 -8.27
C LEU A 271 -8.12 6.68 -8.26
N THR A 272 -9.23 5.94 -8.13
CA THR A 272 -10.59 6.51 -8.08
C THR A 272 -10.94 7.09 -6.71
N ALA A 273 -12.05 7.82 -6.61
CA ALA A 273 -12.51 8.36 -5.33
C ALA A 273 -12.89 7.24 -4.35
N GLY A 274 -13.51 6.17 -4.85
CA GLY A 274 -13.82 4.95 -4.12
C GLY A 274 -12.56 4.28 -3.58
N GLN A 275 -11.50 4.19 -4.38
CA GLN A 275 -10.21 3.65 -3.95
C GLN A 275 -9.54 4.51 -2.86
N TYR A 276 -9.56 5.85 -2.97
CA TYR A 276 -9.04 6.71 -1.89
C TYR A 276 -9.80 6.53 -0.58
N ASN A 277 -11.13 6.41 -0.66
CA ASN A 277 -11.97 6.15 0.52
C ASN A 277 -11.68 4.77 1.12
N ALA A 278 -11.52 3.74 0.28
CA ALA A 278 -11.17 2.39 0.73
C ALA A 278 -9.78 2.37 1.41
N ILE A 279 -8.78 3.02 0.83
CA ILE A 279 -7.44 3.16 1.43
C ILE A 279 -7.55 3.82 2.82
N ARG A 280 -8.24 4.96 2.91
CA ARG A 280 -8.39 5.69 4.18
C ARG A 280 -9.12 4.84 5.22
N ASN A 281 -10.20 4.17 4.83
CA ASN A 281 -10.95 3.31 5.73
C ASN A 281 -10.13 2.09 6.18
N SER A 282 -9.34 1.49 5.28
CA SER A 282 -8.45 0.37 5.58
C SER A 282 -7.43 0.75 6.66
N LEU A 283 -6.84 1.94 6.57
CA LEU A 283 -5.89 2.48 7.55
C LEU A 283 -6.45 2.45 8.99
N PHE A 284 -7.72 2.82 9.19
CA PHE A 284 -8.35 2.80 10.51
C PHE A 284 -8.90 1.43 10.89
N TYR A 285 -9.59 0.76 9.95
CA TYR A 285 -10.27 -0.51 10.19
C TYR A 285 -9.28 -1.59 10.63
N HIS A 286 -8.09 -1.63 10.01
CA HIS A 286 -7.05 -2.60 10.34
C HIS A 286 -6.04 -2.08 11.37
N GLY A 287 -6.33 -0.95 12.04
CA GLY A 287 -5.48 -0.41 13.10
C GLY A 287 -4.11 0.11 12.62
N ARG A 288 -3.90 0.26 11.32
CA ARG A 288 -2.61 0.72 10.75
C ARG A 288 -2.34 2.21 10.98
N VAL A 289 -3.35 2.97 11.39
CA VAL A 289 -3.17 4.30 11.97
C VAL A 289 -2.29 4.30 13.24
N ASN A 290 -2.15 3.13 13.89
CA ASN A 290 -1.31 2.95 15.07
C ASN A 290 0.17 2.75 14.74
N LEU A 291 0.54 2.64 13.46
CA LEU A 291 1.95 2.57 13.07
C LEU A 291 2.69 3.83 13.53
N ILE A 292 3.90 3.67 14.06
CA ILE A 292 4.72 4.76 14.61
C ILE A 292 6.21 4.47 14.42
N CYS A 293 6.98 5.48 14.01
CA CYS A 293 8.44 5.42 14.07
C CYS A 293 8.88 5.41 15.54
N THR A 294 9.62 4.39 15.95
CA THR A 294 10.41 4.42 17.20
C THR A 294 11.88 4.57 16.81
N PRO A 295 12.46 5.79 16.84
CA PRO A 295 13.86 5.97 16.50
C PRO A 295 14.74 5.16 17.45
N GLN A 296 15.78 4.49 16.93
CA GLN A 296 16.70 3.66 17.73
C GLN A 296 17.36 4.41 18.92
N THR A 297 17.39 5.74 18.89
CA THR A 297 18.03 6.56 19.92
C THR A 297 17.09 6.97 21.07
N VAL A 298 15.81 6.62 21.01
CA VAL A 298 14.86 6.97 22.08
C VAL A 298 14.92 5.90 23.17
N GLU A 299 15.73 6.15 24.21
CA GLU A 299 15.67 5.35 25.43
C GLU A 299 14.40 5.73 26.21
N VAL A 300 13.42 4.82 26.24
CA VAL A 300 12.22 4.95 27.05
C VAL A 300 12.53 4.49 28.47
N SER A 301 12.68 5.44 29.41
CA SER A 301 13.06 5.14 30.80
C SER A 301 11.89 4.85 31.73
N GLU A 302 10.65 5.07 31.29
CA GLU A 302 9.43 4.82 32.07
C GLU A 302 8.25 4.55 31.14
N SER A 303 7.34 3.69 31.57
CA SER A 303 6.04 3.52 30.91
C SER A 303 5.07 4.64 31.32
N LYS A 304 4.40 5.29 30.36
CA LYS A 304 3.41 6.36 30.62
C LYS A 304 2.55 6.67 29.39
N ILE A 305 1.50 7.46 29.59
CA ILE A 305 0.76 8.09 28.49
C ILE A 305 1.46 9.42 28.16
N ASN A 306 1.90 9.57 26.92
CA ASN A 306 2.57 10.77 26.44
C ASN A 306 1.57 11.85 26.07
N ASN A 307 0.54 11.48 25.32
CA ASN A 307 -0.50 12.40 24.87
C ASN A 307 -1.79 11.64 24.53
N ALA A 308 -2.90 12.36 24.55
CA ALA A 308 -4.17 11.85 24.05
C ALA A 308 -4.93 13.00 23.40
N PHE A 309 -5.10 12.94 22.07
CA PHE A 309 -5.62 14.04 21.29
C PHE A 309 -6.62 13.59 20.21
N PRO A 310 -7.52 14.47 19.76
CA PRO A 310 -7.77 15.81 20.29
C PRO A 310 -8.33 15.76 21.72
N ASN A 311 -8.04 16.79 22.53
CA ASN A 311 -8.63 16.95 23.86
C ASN A 311 -9.01 18.43 24.05
N PRO A 312 -10.29 18.81 23.91
CA PRO A 312 -11.46 17.94 23.89
C PRO A 312 -11.61 17.05 22.65
N PHE A 313 -12.18 15.85 22.81
CA PHE A 313 -12.49 14.93 21.72
C PHE A 313 -13.99 14.89 21.41
N ILE A 314 -14.35 14.52 20.18
CA ILE A 314 -15.76 14.31 19.79
C ILE A 314 -16.03 12.82 19.65
N ASN A 315 -15.54 12.20 18.58
CA ASN A 315 -15.83 10.81 18.24
C ASN A 315 -14.60 9.91 18.19
N GLU A 316 -13.40 10.46 18.35
CA GLU A 316 -12.17 9.70 18.19
C GLU A 316 -11.04 10.31 19.01
N LEU A 317 -10.04 9.49 19.32
CA LEU A 317 -8.82 9.84 20.01
C LEU A 317 -7.65 9.05 19.43
N LEU A 318 -6.51 9.69 19.30
CA LEU A 318 -5.21 9.04 19.22
C LEU A 318 -4.51 9.15 20.57
N ILE A 319 -4.12 8.02 21.12
CA ILE A 319 -3.41 7.91 22.38
C ILE A 319 -1.97 7.54 22.06
N GLU A 320 -1.05 8.44 22.40
CA GLU A 320 0.38 8.18 22.32
C GLU A 320 0.86 7.79 23.71
N TYR A 321 1.52 6.65 23.80
CA TYR A 321 2.05 6.12 25.06
C TYR A 321 3.40 5.46 24.80
N GLN A 322 4.08 5.10 25.88
CA GLN A 322 5.39 4.47 25.81
C GLN A 322 5.53 3.38 26.86
N LEU A 323 6.36 2.39 26.55
CA LEU A 323 6.68 1.27 27.43
C LEU A 323 8.19 1.18 27.62
N GLU A 324 8.62 1.06 28.88
CA GLU A 324 10.03 0.83 29.22
C GLU A 324 10.51 -0.56 28.75
N LYS A 325 9.62 -1.56 28.77
CA LYS A 325 9.90 -2.96 28.42
C LYS A 325 8.65 -3.61 27.83
N ASP A 326 8.86 -4.72 27.13
CA ASP A 326 7.79 -5.60 26.67
C ASP A 326 6.84 -5.97 27.83
N ALA A 327 5.54 -5.83 27.60
CA ALA A 327 4.55 -6.03 28.65
C ALA A 327 3.14 -6.29 28.13
N ASP A 328 2.29 -6.85 29.00
CA ASP A 328 0.85 -6.85 28.80
C ASP A 328 0.28 -5.47 29.11
N VAL A 329 -0.38 -4.87 28.12
CA VAL A 329 -0.93 -3.52 28.18
C VAL A 329 -2.45 -3.57 28.15
N THR A 330 -3.05 -2.78 29.04
CA THR A 330 -4.48 -2.45 28.96
C THR A 330 -4.67 -0.94 28.96
N LEU A 331 -5.34 -0.41 27.93
CA LEU A 331 -5.83 0.97 27.89
C LEU A 331 -7.34 0.95 28.08
N VAL A 332 -7.83 1.62 29.12
CA VAL A 332 -9.25 1.59 29.48
C VAL A 332 -9.76 2.99 29.77
N MET A 333 -10.93 3.31 29.21
CA MET A 333 -11.64 4.55 29.50
C MET A 333 -12.58 4.39 30.70
N TYR A 334 -12.54 5.37 31.60
CA TYR A 334 -13.38 5.48 32.79
C TYR A 334 -14.15 6.80 32.81
N ASP A 335 -15.30 6.80 33.48
CA ASP A 335 -15.99 8.05 33.83
C ASP A 335 -15.54 8.62 35.18
N VAL A 336 -16.11 9.77 35.57
CA VAL A 336 -15.80 10.46 36.83
C VAL A 336 -16.17 9.68 38.10
N LEU A 337 -17.00 8.64 37.99
CA LEU A 337 -17.37 7.77 39.10
C LEU A 337 -16.44 6.55 39.19
N GLY A 338 -15.45 6.44 38.30
CA GLY A 338 -14.53 5.31 38.21
C GLY A 338 -15.16 4.06 37.56
N ARG A 339 -16.27 4.21 36.85
CA ARG A 339 -16.88 3.09 36.11
C ARG A 339 -16.11 2.86 34.81
N ARG A 340 -15.77 1.59 34.53
CA ARG A 340 -15.14 1.16 33.27
C ARG A 340 -16.15 1.31 32.15
N ILE A 341 -15.81 2.10 31.12
CA ILE A 341 -16.69 2.42 30.00
C ILE A 341 -16.36 1.56 28.78
N VAL A 342 -15.10 1.54 28.36
CA VAL A 342 -14.66 0.81 27.17
C VAL A 342 -13.18 0.44 27.29
N ASP A 343 -12.85 -0.73 26.75
CA ASP A 343 -11.48 -1.20 26.56
C ASP A 343 -10.99 -0.69 25.22
N LEU A 344 -10.02 0.21 25.27
CA LEU A 344 -9.44 0.84 24.08
C LEU A 344 -8.38 -0.07 23.47
N TYR A 345 -7.67 -0.82 24.31
CA TYR A 345 -6.69 -1.82 23.91
C TYR A 345 -6.47 -2.84 25.04
N MET A 346 -6.20 -4.09 24.66
CA MET A 346 -5.77 -5.16 25.57
C MET A 346 -4.95 -6.17 24.78
N GLY A 347 -3.67 -6.34 25.13
CA GLY A 347 -2.74 -7.21 24.41
C GLY A 347 -1.31 -7.10 24.94
N THR A 348 -0.40 -7.84 24.31
CA THR A 348 1.04 -7.75 24.58
C THR A 348 1.67 -6.77 23.59
N GLU A 349 2.52 -5.89 24.09
CA GLU A 349 3.20 -4.86 23.31
C GLU A 349 4.71 -4.86 23.58
N GLU A 350 5.48 -4.58 22.54
CA GLU A 350 6.93 -4.39 22.61
C GLU A 350 7.28 -3.01 23.18
N GLU A 351 8.46 -2.91 23.79
CA GLU A 351 9.00 -1.65 24.32
C GLU A 351 9.07 -0.51 23.28
N GLY A 352 9.17 0.73 23.75
CA GLY A 352 9.31 1.92 22.91
C GLY A 352 8.06 2.78 22.83
N LEU A 353 7.87 3.47 21.69
CA LEU A 353 6.76 4.41 21.47
C LEU A 353 5.59 3.71 20.78
N LEU A 354 4.37 3.98 21.24
CA LEU A 354 3.16 3.34 20.75
C LEU A 354 2.05 4.36 20.49
N LYS A 355 1.16 3.99 19.56
CA LYS A 355 -0.08 4.71 19.26
C LYS A 355 -1.27 3.76 19.40
N GLN A 356 -2.36 4.27 19.93
CA GLN A 356 -3.65 3.60 19.93
C GLN A 356 -4.74 4.58 19.50
N TYR A 357 -5.29 4.35 18.31
CA TYR A 357 -6.49 5.02 17.85
C TYR A 357 -7.74 4.36 18.46
N ALA A 358 -8.68 5.20 18.89
CA ALA A 358 -9.95 4.78 19.44
C ALA A 358 -11.07 5.61 18.81
N ALA A 359 -12.08 4.94 18.24
CA ALA A 359 -13.28 5.56 17.71
C ALA A 359 -14.50 5.21 18.57
N PHE A 360 -15.32 6.21 18.84
CA PHE A 360 -16.50 6.17 19.71
C PHE A 360 -17.80 6.46 18.96
N GLY A 361 -17.80 6.55 17.62
CA GLY A 361 -18.97 6.95 16.83
C GLY A 361 -20.26 6.15 17.09
N TYR A 362 -20.16 4.93 17.64
CA TYR A 362 -21.29 4.09 18.04
C TYR A 362 -21.50 4.04 19.57
N THR A 363 -20.49 4.41 20.34
CA THR A 363 -20.54 4.46 21.79
C THR A 363 -21.14 5.81 22.18
N LYS A 364 -22.38 5.80 22.69
CA LYS A 364 -23.05 7.01 23.19
C LYS A 364 -22.39 7.52 24.47
N LEU A 365 -21.19 8.10 24.34
CA LEU A 365 -20.53 8.84 25.40
C LEU A 365 -21.26 10.18 25.54
N LEU A 366 -21.62 10.55 26.77
CA LEU A 366 -22.18 11.87 27.04
C LEU A 366 -21.05 12.89 27.06
N PRO A 367 -21.30 14.16 26.67
CA PRO A 367 -20.34 15.23 26.88
C PRO A 367 -19.96 15.30 28.37
N GLY A 368 -18.66 15.46 28.65
CA GLY A 368 -18.18 15.41 30.03
C GLY A 368 -16.73 14.99 30.18
N MET A 369 -16.32 14.76 31.42
CA MET A 369 -14.95 14.35 31.74
C MET A 369 -14.82 12.83 31.76
N TYR A 370 -13.73 12.34 31.18
CA TYR A 370 -13.34 10.94 31.15
C TYR A 370 -11.87 10.79 31.55
N PHE A 371 -11.46 9.57 31.85
CA PHE A 371 -10.08 9.25 32.17
C PHE A 371 -9.63 8.03 31.36
N ILE A 372 -8.46 8.10 30.75
CA ILE A 372 -7.79 6.92 30.20
C ILE A 372 -6.77 6.46 31.22
N LYS A 373 -6.84 5.19 31.60
CA LYS A 373 -5.86 4.53 32.46
C LYS A 373 -5.01 3.58 31.62
N LEU A 374 -3.70 3.70 31.77
CA LEU A 374 -2.71 2.74 31.30
C LEU A 374 -2.39 1.76 32.44
N GLU A 375 -2.60 0.48 32.17
CA GLU A 375 -2.13 -0.61 33.02
C GLU A 375 -1.05 -1.41 32.28
N VAL A 376 0.02 -1.72 32.99
CA VAL A 376 1.15 -2.53 32.49
C VAL A 376 1.32 -3.71 33.44
N ASN A 377 1.28 -4.93 32.90
CA ASN A 377 1.31 -6.18 33.65
C ASN A 377 0.29 -6.20 34.82
N GLY A 378 -0.92 -5.70 34.54
CA GLY A 378 -2.03 -5.61 35.50
C GLY A 378 -1.86 -4.56 36.60
N LYS A 379 -0.83 -3.72 36.55
CA LYS A 379 -0.63 -2.61 37.50
C LYS A 379 -0.92 -1.28 36.84
N LYS A 380 -1.66 -0.42 37.54
CA LYS A 380 -1.85 0.98 37.13
C LYS A 380 -0.50 1.68 37.04
N VAL A 381 -0.22 2.24 35.86
CA VAL A 381 0.99 3.03 35.60
C VAL A 381 0.65 4.51 35.50
N ASP A 382 -0.31 4.88 34.66
CA ASP A 382 -0.63 6.29 34.39
C ASP A 382 -2.12 6.52 34.13
N VAL A 383 -2.59 7.76 34.31
CA VAL A 383 -3.95 8.19 34.02
C VAL A 383 -3.97 9.60 33.45
N VAL A 384 -4.58 9.75 32.27
CA VAL A 384 -4.80 11.06 31.63
C VAL A 384 -6.27 11.42 31.65
N LYS A 385 -6.55 12.69 31.94
CA LYS A 385 -7.90 13.27 31.90
C LYS A 385 -8.25 13.72 30.48
N LEU A 386 -9.45 13.39 30.04
CA LEU A 386 -10.03 13.81 28.78
C LEU A 386 -11.32 14.59 28.98
N MET A 387 -11.63 15.45 28.02
CA MET A 387 -12.92 16.12 27.90
C MET A 387 -13.59 15.67 26.61
N LYS A 388 -14.79 15.11 26.70
CA LYS A 388 -15.67 14.89 25.55
C LYS A 388 -16.48 16.14 25.28
N ALA A 389 -16.35 16.67 24.07
CA ALA A 389 -17.21 17.72 23.52
C ALA A 389 -18.51 17.13 22.95
N GLU A 390 -19.46 18.03 22.68
CA GLU A 390 -20.77 17.71 22.08
C GLU A 390 -20.66 17.04 20.70
#